data_AF-A0A954ELH4-F1
#
_entry.id   AF-A0A954ELH4-F1
#
_cell.length_a   1.000
_cell.length_b   1.000
_cell.length_c   1.000
_cell.angle_alpha   90.00
_cell.angle_beta   90.00
_cell.angle_gamma   90.00
#
_symmetry.space_group_name_H-M   'P 1'
#
loop_
_entity.id
_entity.type
_entity.pdbx_description
1 polymer ?
#
loop_
_entity_poly.entity_id
_entity_poly.type
_entity_poly.pdbx_seq_one_letter_code
_entity_poly.pdbx_strand_id
1 'polypeptide(L)'
;MSSGEISQAAMADRQLRYINGTEHRYQSRMQSRSSVADAVGTRNISAANSPNELKQRLRRLGYNDDAVDWAAPVNVRSMPMGVTGPPDEETPVRAIIDDPTLERVLGGNDLMPIAYLLRGQQCARSVGRIRIRDKNGQGVGFGTGFFVSPSLMLTNHHVLQSEQEAAFSEIELDFEVDLLGHVRQTVTFELDPTRFFHTNSNLDFTMVAVKPNRDLGREPREWGWSRLPEGEGLIVKGESVSIIQHPNGEAKQIALRENRVVDLLDRFAHYSTDTAPGSSGSPVYNDQWEVVALHHSGVPARNGEGKILAVNGQPWSAEMGTHRIKWVANEGVFCSEVVLDIKRAELNTEQKKLRDELLSVGNPPLPGIIVPDIQQPQSPASATQPAPKPVRPKPNPVPPRHVESGNSVTWTIPLQVTLNVPSSGTDANRQT
;
A
#
# COMPACT_ATOMS: atom_id res chain seq x y z
N MET A 1 -42.39 7.36 18.19
CA MET A 1 -41.07 7.82 17.72
C MET A 1 -40.29 6.58 17.35
N SER A 2 -40.22 6.30 16.04
CA SER A 2 -39.78 5.02 15.48
C SER A 2 -38.26 4.88 15.56
N SER A 3 -37.81 3.79 16.18
CA SER A 3 -36.45 3.30 16.23
C SER A 3 -35.86 3.15 14.82
N GLY A 4 -34.71 3.78 14.59
CA GLY A 4 -33.91 3.59 13.38
C GLY A 4 -33.17 2.25 13.44
N GLU A 5 -33.88 1.15 13.24
CA GLU A 5 -33.27 -0.08 12.76
C GLU A 5 -32.88 0.17 11.30
N ILE A 6 -31.57 0.18 11.02
CA ILE A 6 -31.12 0.10 9.63
C ILE A 6 -31.41 -1.33 9.19
N SER A 7 -32.56 -1.54 8.56
CA SER A 7 -32.92 -2.81 7.92
C SER A 7 -31.82 -3.25 6.95
N GLN A 8 -31.60 -4.56 6.77
CA GLN A 8 -30.75 -5.11 5.70
C GLN A 8 -31.08 -4.51 4.32
N ALA A 9 -32.35 -4.13 4.10
CA ALA A 9 -32.79 -3.42 2.89
C ALA A 9 -32.11 -2.05 2.73
N ALA A 10 -31.90 -1.31 3.81
CA ALA A 10 -31.24 0.01 3.78
C ALA A 10 -29.71 -0.09 3.62
N MET A 11 -29.10 -1.23 3.99
CA MET A 11 -27.70 -1.53 3.66
C MET A 11 -27.55 -1.93 2.19
N ALA A 12 -28.46 -2.77 1.68
CA ALA A 12 -28.51 -3.15 0.27
C ALA A 12 -28.73 -1.94 -0.64
N ASP A 13 -29.66 -1.04 -0.30
CA ASP A 13 -29.95 0.18 -1.06
C ASP A 13 -28.74 1.15 -1.10
N ARG A 14 -27.98 1.24 0.01
CA ARG A 14 -26.72 1.99 0.05
C ARG A 14 -25.69 1.42 -0.92
N GLN A 15 -25.47 0.11 -0.86
CA GLN A 15 -24.49 -0.56 -1.72
C GLN A 15 -24.87 -0.45 -3.21
N LEU A 16 -26.16 -0.50 -3.53
CA LEU A 16 -26.68 -0.31 -4.88
C LEU A 16 -26.38 1.09 -5.44
N ARG A 17 -26.37 2.16 -4.62
CA ARG A 17 -25.99 3.50 -5.09
C ARG A 17 -24.54 3.58 -5.55
N TYR A 18 -23.61 2.99 -4.82
CA TYR A 18 -22.20 2.93 -5.22
C TYR A 18 -22.02 2.09 -6.49
N ILE A 19 -22.67 0.93 -6.55
CA ILE A 19 -22.67 0.07 -7.73
C ILE A 19 -23.14 0.85 -8.98
N ASN A 20 -24.24 1.60 -8.88
CA ASN A 20 -24.77 2.36 -10.01
C ASN A 20 -23.81 3.47 -10.49
N GLY A 21 -23.15 4.18 -9.56
CA GLY A 21 -22.15 5.19 -9.91
C GLY A 21 -20.92 4.61 -10.58
N THR A 22 -20.39 3.51 -10.02
CA THR A 22 -19.28 2.73 -10.57
C THR A 22 -19.61 2.18 -11.96
N GLU A 23 -20.82 1.63 -12.12
CA GLU A 23 -21.32 1.12 -13.39
C GLU A 23 -21.42 2.23 -14.42
N HIS A 24 -21.99 3.39 -14.08
CA HIS A 24 -22.07 4.51 -15.02
C HIS A 24 -20.69 4.92 -15.53
N ARG A 25 -19.70 5.05 -14.63
CA ARG A 25 -18.30 5.33 -15.01
C ARG A 25 -17.75 4.23 -15.92
N TYR A 26 -17.98 2.96 -15.57
CA TYR A 26 -17.55 1.83 -16.38
C TYR A 26 -18.18 1.82 -17.78
N GLN A 27 -19.48 2.07 -17.90
CA GLN A 27 -20.15 2.09 -19.20
C GLN A 27 -19.72 3.30 -20.04
N SER A 28 -19.54 4.48 -19.42
CA SER A 28 -19.08 5.70 -20.11
C SER A 28 -17.70 5.53 -20.77
N ARG A 29 -16.90 4.58 -20.27
CA ARG A 29 -15.56 4.25 -20.76
C ARG A 29 -15.50 3.03 -21.68
N MET A 30 -16.64 2.41 -22.02
CA MET A 30 -16.68 1.16 -22.78
C MET A 30 -15.87 1.22 -24.08
N GLN A 31 -16.03 2.29 -24.87
CA GLN A 31 -15.34 2.44 -26.15
C GLN A 31 -13.82 2.59 -25.97
N SER A 32 -13.38 3.39 -24.98
CA SER A 32 -11.96 3.57 -24.65
C SER A 32 -11.34 2.31 -24.06
N ARG A 33 -12.10 1.50 -23.31
CA ARG A 33 -11.60 0.24 -22.77
C ARG A 33 -11.50 -0.82 -23.86
N SER A 34 -12.51 -0.91 -24.73
CA SER A 34 -12.55 -1.87 -25.83
C SER A 34 -11.40 -1.66 -26.82
N SER A 35 -10.97 -0.42 -27.06
CA SER A 35 -9.87 -0.13 -27.98
C SER A 35 -8.50 -0.61 -27.47
N VAL A 36 -8.35 -0.80 -26.16
CA VAL A 36 -7.09 -1.26 -25.53
C VAL A 36 -7.21 -2.64 -24.88
N ALA A 37 -8.38 -3.28 -24.94
CA ALA A 37 -8.67 -4.53 -24.23
C ALA A 37 -7.72 -5.66 -24.64
N ASP A 38 -7.45 -5.81 -25.93
CA ASP A 38 -6.51 -6.82 -26.44
C ASP A 38 -5.08 -6.55 -25.95
N ALA A 39 -4.65 -5.28 -25.95
CA ALA A 39 -3.33 -4.90 -25.45
C ALA A 39 -3.21 -5.18 -23.95
N VAL A 40 -4.22 -4.83 -23.16
CA VAL A 40 -4.29 -5.15 -21.72
C VAL A 40 -4.28 -6.66 -21.48
N GLY A 41 -5.10 -7.42 -22.23
CA GLY A 41 -5.22 -8.88 -22.11
C GLY A 41 -3.94 -9.63 -22.49
N THR A 42 -3.23 -9.14 -23.52
CA THR A 42 -1.93 -9.67 -23.96
C THR A 42 -0.75 -9.08 -23.20
N ARG A 43 -1.00 -8.19 -22.22
CA ARG A 43 0.01 -7.48 -21.42
C ARG A 43 0.98 -6.63 -22.26
N ASN A 44 0.53 -6.12 -23.39
CA ASN A 44 1.24 -5.13 -24.16
C ASN A 44 1.03 -3.74 -23.54
N ILE A 45 1.85 -3.42 -22.53
CA ILE A 45 1.77 -2.16 -21.77
C ILE A 45 1.97 -0.95 -22.69
N SER A 46 2.87 -1.06 -23.68
CA SER A 46 3.15 0.04 -24.61
C SER A 46 1.94 0.41 -25.47
N ALA A 47 1.20 -0.59 -25.97
CA ALA A 47 0.00 -0.39 -26.78
C ALA A 47 -1.22 -0.01 -25.94
N ALA A 48 -1.26 -0.38 -24.66
CA ALA A 48 -2.37 -0.07 -23.77
C ALA A 48 -2.35 1.37 -23.26
N ASN A 49 -1.22 2.08 -23.34
CA ASN A 49 -1.00 3.37 -22.70
C ASN A 49 -0.40 4.41 -23.65
N SER A 50 -0.61 5.69 -23.34
CA SER A 50 0.03 6.79 -24.06
C SER A 50 1.53 6.90 -23.69
N PRO A 51 2.37 7.44 -24.58
CA PRO A 51 3.79 7.67 -24.28
C PRO A 51 4.03 8.54 -23.05
N ASN A 52 3.13 9.47 -22.74
CA ASN A 52 3.25 10.35 -21.58
C ASN A 52 2.99 9.60 -20.26
N GLU A 53 1.97 8.74 -20.22
CA GLU A 53 1.69 7.87 -19.05
C GLU A 53 2.88 6.95 -18.77
N LEU A 54 3.47 6.37 -19.83
CA LEU A 54 4.66 5.51 -19.71
C LEU A 54 5.88 6.29 -19.20
N LYS A 55 6.10 7.52 -19.69
CA LYS A 55 7.16 8.41 -19.19
C LYS A 55 7.00 8.71 -17.71
N GLN A 56 5.80 9.11 -17.28
CA GLN A 56 5.50 9.36 -15.87
C GLN A 56 5.75 8.11 -15.02
N ARG A 57 5.32 6.94 -15.48
CA ARG A 57 5.53 5.65 -14.80
C ARG A 57 7.01 5.30 -14.69
N LEU A 58 7.77 5.41 -15.77
CA LEU A 58 9.21 5.13 -15.80
C LEU A 58 10.00 6.08 -14.88
N ARG A 59 9.67 7.39 -14.90
CA ARG A 59 10.25 8.37 -13.97
C ARG A 59 9.98 8.01 -12.51
N ARG A 60 8.75 7.59 -12.19
CA ARG A 60 8.39 7.16 -10.82
C ARG A 60 9.23 5.96 -10.36
N LEU A 61 9.52 5.06 -11.28
CA LEU A 61 10.36 3.88 -11.03
C LEU A 61 11.86 4.20 -11.01
N GLY A 62 12.26 5.45 -11.23
CA GLY A 62 13.64 5.90 -11.20
C GLY A 62 14.39 5.77 -12.53
N TYR A 63 13.69 5.52 -13.64
CA TYR A 63 14.29 5.50 -14.98
C TYR A 63 14.27 6.90 -15.62
N ASN A 64 15.31 7.19 -16.42
CA ASN A 64 15.40 8.43 -17.19
C ASN A 64 14.48 8.39 -18.43
N ASP A 65 14.15 9.56 -18.98
CA ASP A 65 13.25 9.68 -20.15
C ASP A 65 13.74 8.92 -21.39
N ASP A 66 15.06 8.80 -21.55
CA ASP A 66 15.67 8.08 -22.68
C ASP A 66 15.41 6.56 -22.61
N ALA A 67 14.99 6.04 -21.45
CA ALA A 67 14.61 4.63 -21.27
C ALA A 67 13.27 4.27 -21.92
N VAL A 68 12.46 5.26 -22.33
CA VAL A 68 11.14 5.02 -22.94
C VAL A 68 11.26 4.35 -24.30
N ASP A 69 12.27 4.72 -25.09
CA ASP A 69 12.56 4.10 -26.39
C ASP A 69 13.10 2.67 -26.25
N TRP A 70 13.72 2.36 -25.10
CA TRP A 70 14.24 1.03 -24.77
C TRP A 70 13.22 0.12 -24.07
N ALA A 71 12.26 0.68 -23.32
CA ALA A 71 11.21 -0.07 -22.63
C ALA A 71 10.00 -0.38 -23.53
N ALA A 72 9.80 0.37 -24.63
CA ALA A 72 8.73 0.14 -25.59
C ALA A 72 8.72 -1.27 -26.24
N PRO A 73 9.87 -1.91 -26.54
CA PRO A 73 9.92 -3.27 -27.08
C PRO A 73 9.92 -4.37 -26.01
N VAL A 74 10.23 -4.04 -24.75
CA VAL A 74 10.37 -5.03 -23.69
C VAL A 74 9.02 -5.14 -22.98
N ASN A 75 8.31 -6.26 -23.18
CA ASN A 75 7.13 -6.66 -22.41
C ASN A 75 7.51 -6.90 -20.94
N VAL A 76 7.92 -5.86 -20.23
CA VAL A 76 8.26 -5.89 -18.80
C VAL A 76 6.94 -5.94 -18.05
N ARG A 77 6.45 -7.16 -17.82
CA ARG A 77 5.23 -7.45 -17.06
C ARG A 77 5.30 -6.98 -15.60
N SER A 78 6.50 -6.91 -15.03
CA SER A 78 6.80 -6.43 -13.69
C SER A 78 8.03 -5.54 -13.77
N MET A 79 7.87 -4.25 -13.48
CA MET A 79 9.03 -3.35 -13.41
C MET A 79 9.77 -3.69 -12.11
N PRO A 80 11.00 -4.26 -12.18
CA PRO A 80 11.69 -4.70 -10.99
C PRO A 80 11.94 -3.50 -10.07
N MET A 81 11.74 -3.71 -8.77
CA MET A 81 12.29 -2.82 -7.75
C MET A 81 13.78 -2.70 -8.01
N GLY A 82 14.27 -1.49 -8.30
CA GLY A 82 15.70 -1.24 -8.57
C GLY A 82 16.57 -1.94 -7.52
N VAL A 83 17.31 -2.96 -7.95
CA VAL A 83 18.24 -3.69 -7.08
C VAL A 83 19.47 -2.81 -6.97
N THR A 84 19.61 -2.07 -5.87
CA THR A 84 20.85 -1.34 -5.56
C THR A 84 21.81 -2.28 -4.84
N GLY A 85 22.53 -3.09 -5.60
CA GLY A 85 23.74 -3.80 -5.15
C GLY A 85 25.00 -3.12 -5.70
N PRO A 86 26.17 -3.27 -5.06
CA PRO A 86 27.41 -2.90 -5.72
C PRO A 86 27.46 -3.68 -7.06
N PRO A 87 27.71 -3.02 -8.20
CA PRO A 87 27.91 -3.74 -9.44
C PRO A 87 29.11 -4.66 -9.23
N ASP A 88 28.92 -5.97 -9.37
CA ASP A 88 30.06 -6.83 -9.66
C ASP A 88 30.74 -6.23 -10.89
N GLU A 89 32.01 -5.82 -10.76
CA GLU A 89 32.75 -5.01 -11.74
C GLU A 89 32.88 -5.64 -13.15
N GLU A 90 32.29 -6.80 -13.39
CA GLU A 90 32.27 -7.47 -14.70
C GLU A 90 30.87 -7.81 -15.24
N THR A 91 29.77 -7.40 -14.58
CA THR A 91 28.42 -7.58 -15.15
C THR A 91 27.90 -6.24 -15.65
N PRO A 92 27.98 -5.93 -16.97
CA PRO A 92 27.28 -4.78 -17.48
C PRO A 92 25.79 -4.98 -17.18
N VAL A 93 25.11 -3.95 -16.69
CA VAL A 93 23.65 -3.92 -16.51
C VAL A 93 22.88 -4.31 -17.81
N ARG A 94 23.58 -4.38 -18.96
CA ARG A 94 23.12 -4.98 -20.22
C ARG A 94 22.90 -6.51 -20.18
N ALA A 95 23.66 -7.27 -19.38
CA ALA A 95 23.67 -8.74 -19.46
C ALA A 95 22.49 -9.44 -18.76
N ILE A 96 21.70 -8.73 -17.95
CA ILE A 96 20.50 -9.31 -17.31
C ILE A 96 19.28 -9.26 -18.26
N ILE A 97 19.38 -8.53 -19.39
CA ILE A 97 18.23 -8.27 -20.28
C ILE A 97 18.52 -8.64 -21.75
N ASP A 98 19.79 -8.84 -22.14
CA ASP A 98 20.17 -9.25 -23.49
C ASP A 98 20.44 -10.77 -23.60
N ASP A 99 19.38 -11.60 -23.49
CA ASP A 99 19.26 -12.79 -24.36
C ASP A 99 17.77 -13.13 -24.60
N PRO A 100 17.12 -12.52 -25.61
CA PRO A 100 15.77 -12.86 -26.02
C PRO A 100 15.66 -14.23 -26.71
N THR A 101 16.74 -15.01 -26.85
CA THR A 101 16.77 -16.19 -27.72
C THR A 101 16.82 -17.54 -27.00
N LEU A 102 16.89 -17.59 -25.65
CA LEU A 102 17.02 -18.87 -24.94
C LEU A 102 16.18 -19.07 -23.66
N GLU A 103 15.19 -18.22 -23.37
CA GLU A 103 14.14 -18.59 -22.40
C GLU A 103 12.76 -18.61 -23.05
N ARG A 104 12.13 -19.80 -23.03
CA ARG A 104 10.76 -20.04 -23.51
C ARG A 104 9.74 -19.32 -22.62
N VAL A 105 9.66 -18.01 -22.74
CA VAL A 105 8.63 -17.19 -22.09
C VAL A 105 7.37 -17.26 -22.94
N LEU A 106 6.57 -18.30 -22.72
CA LEU A 106 5.22 -18.42 -23.29
C LEU A 106 4.31 -17.38 -22.61
N GLY A 107 3.96 -16.31 -23.33
CA GLY A 107 2.93 -15.34 -22.92
C GLY A 107 3.41 -14.18 -22.05
N GLY A 108 4.56 -14.27 -21.38
CA GLY A 108 5.32 -13.19 -20.69
C GLY A 108 5.87 -13.56 -19.27
N ASN A 109 6.69 -12.71 -18.65
CA ASN A 109 7.41 -12.97 -17.37
C ASN A 109 6.65 -12.59 -16.06
N ASP A 110 6.23 -13.56 -15.24
CA ASP A 110 5.61 -13.32 -13.91
C ASP A 110 6.58 -13.53 -12.73
N LEU A 111 7.89 -13.57 -13.00
CA LEU A 111 8.90 -13.72 -11.95
C LEU A 111 8.99 -12.45 -11.09
N MET A 112 8.94 -12.65 -9.78
CA MET A 112 9.14 -11.60 -8.77
C MET A 112 10.27 -12.00 -7.83
N PRO A 113 11.11 -11.06 -7.37
CA PRO A 113 12.08 -11.35 -6.34
C PRO A 113 11.37 -11.77 -5.05
N ILE A 114 11.96 -12.69 -4.28
CA ILE A 114 11.36 -13.16 -3.00
C ILE A 114 11.04 -12.02 -2.03
N ALA A 115 11.80 -10.92 -2.11
CA ALA A 115 11.58 -9.70 -1.35
C ALA A 115 10.18 -9.08 -1.57
N TYR A 116 9.51 -9.38 -2.69
CA TYR A 116 8.13 -8.98 -2.95
C TYR A 116 7.17 -9.50 -1.88
N LEU A 117 7.26 -10.79 -1.53
CA LEU A 117 6.38 -11.39 -0.51
C LEU A 117 6.68 -10.83 0.89
N LEU A 118 7.96 -10.60 1.20
CA LEU A 118 8.38 -10.03 2.48
C LEU A 118 7.87 -8.59 2.66
N ARG A 119 7.95 -7.77 1.60
CA ARG A 119 7.37 -6.42 1.61
C ARG A 119 5.86 -6.45 1.74
N GLY A 120 5.20 -7.39 1.04
CA GLY A 120 3.76 -7.61 1.15
C GLY A 120 3.32 -7.98 2.56
N GLN A 121 4.06 -8.85 3.23
CA GLN A 121 3.82 -9.17 4.64
C GLN A 121 3.95 -7.92 5.53
N GLN A 122 4.91 -7.05 5.25
CA GLN A 122 5.06 -5.80 6.01
C GLN A 122 3.86 -4.87 5.81
N CYS A 123 3.43 -4.68 4.56
CA CYS A 123 2.21 -3.92 4.26
C CYS A 123 0.97 -4.57 4.89
N ALA A 124 0.90 -5.91 4.96
CA ALA A 124 -0.24 -6.61 5.53
C ALA A 124 -0.45 -6.30 7.03
N ARG A 125 0.60 -5.96 7.77
CA ARG A 125 0.50 -5.66 9.21
C ARG A 125 -0.36 -4.44 9.48
N SER A 126 -0.29 -3.41 8.64
CA SER A 126 -1.08 -2.19 8.80
C SER A 126 -2.56 -2.36 8.43
N VAL A 127 -2.93 -3.48 7.81
CA VAL A 127 -4.30 -3.76 7.36
C VAL A 127 -5.07 -4.54 8.43
N GLY A 128 -6.30 -4.12 8.69
CA GLY A 128 -7.19 -4.75 9.67
C GLY A 128 -8.64 -4.81 9.23
N ARG A 129 -9.41 -5.65 9.93
CA ARG A 129 -10.85 -5.77 9.75
C ARG A 129 -11.53 -4.69 10.58
N ILE A 130 -12.36 -3.86 9.96
CA ILE A 130 -13.23 -2.95 10.68
C ILE A 130 -14.48 -3.73 11.07
N ARG A 131 -14.81 -3.74 12.37
CA ARG A 131 -16.11 -4.19 12.87
C ARG A 131 -17.00 -2.99 13.12
N ILE A 132 -18.03 -2.88 12.29
CA ILE A 132 -19.00 -1.79 12.37
C ILE A 132 -20.02 -2.18 13.43
N ARG A 133 -20.19 -1.32 14.44
CA ARG A 133 -21.12 -1.57 15.55
C ARG A 133 -22.16 -0.47 15.65
N ASP A 134 -23.35 -0.85 16.12
CA ASP A 134 -24.38 0.11 16.52
C ASP A 134 -24.09 0.69 17.92
N LYS A 135 -24.94 1.62 18.35
CA LYS A 135 -24.87 2.25 19.69
C LYS A 135 -25.00 1.27 20.86
N ASN A 136 -25.52 0.06 20.61
CA ASN A 136 -25.68 -0.99 21.62
C ASN A 136 -24.49 -1.96 21.63
N GLY A 137 -23.48 -1.74 20.78
CA GLY A 137 -22.32 -2.61 20.61
C GLY A 137 -22.59 -3.85 19.74
N GLN A 138 -23.76 -3.95 19.11
CA GLN A 138 -24.07 -5.05 18.20
C GLN A 138 -23.35 -4.85 16.86
N GLY A 139 -22.69 -5.91 16.38
CA GLY A 139 -22.06 -5.90 15.06
C GLY A 139 -23.11 -5.83 13.96
N VAL A 140 -23.05 -4.79 13.13
CA VAL A 140 -23.98 -4.56 12.02
C VAL A 140 -23.33 -4.76 10.66
N GLY A 141 -22.00 -4.78 10.60
CA GLY A 141 -21.26 -4.98 9.37
C GLY A 141 -19.76 -5.08 9.58
N PHE A 142 -19.06 -5.23 8.46
CA PHE A 142 -17.62 -5.31 8.43
C PHE A 142 -17.09 -4.62 7.17
N GLY A 143 -15.85 -4.15 7.28
CA GLY A 143 -15.07 -3.60 6.18
C GLY A 143 -13.60 -3.86 6.40
N THR A 144 -12.77 -3.30 5.52
CA THR A 144 -11.33 -3.29 5.67
C THR A 144 -10.87 -1.85 5.92
N GLY A 145 -9.84 -1.69 6.74
CA GLY A 145 -9.13 -0.42 6.91
C GLY A 145 -7.65 -0.66 7.05
N PHE A 146 -6.85 0.39 6.87
CA PHE A 146 -5.40 0.28 7.03
C PHE A 146 -4.79 1.57 7.55
N PHE A 147 -3.70 1.45 8.32
CA PHE A 147 -2.96 2.61 8.81
C PHE A 147 -2.23 3.31 7.68
N VAL A 148 -2.34 4.64 7.67
CA VAL A 148 -1.66 5.54 6.72
C VAL A 148 -0.64 6.46 7.40
N SER A 149 -0.72 6.55 8.73
CA SER A 149 0.27 7.16 9.61
C SER A 149 0.36 6.34 10.92
N PRO A 150 1.27 6.68 11.85
CA PRO A 150 1.32 6.05 13.17
C PRO A 150 0.02 6.08 13.97
N SER A 151 -0.93 6.96 13.61
CA SER A 151 -2.16 7.17 14.39
C SER A 151 -3.45 7.29 13.57
N LEU A 152 -3.36 7.41 12.24
CA LEU A 152 -4.51 7.54 11.34
C LEU A 152 -4.70 6.27 10.51
N MET A 153 -5.95 5.84 10.37
CA MET A 153 -6.36 4.80 9.43
C MET A 153 -7.26 5.35 8.33
N LEU A 154 -7.26 4.68 7.19
CA LEU A 154 -8.09 4.96 6.02
C LEU A 154 -9.04 3.78 5.74
N THR A 155 -10.28 4.09 5.38
CA THR A 155 -11.30 3.15 4.87
C THR A 155 -12.27 3.91 3.95
N ASN A 156 -13.37 3.29 3.50
CA ASN A 156 -14.38 3.97 2.71
C ASN A 156 -15.35 4.82 3.53
N HIS A 157 -15.92 5.85 2.89
CA HIS A 157 -17.02 6.61 3.48
C HIS A 157 -18.21 5.69 3.77
N HIS A 158 -18.57 4.80 2.85
CA HIS A 158 -19.69 3.89 3.09
C HIS A 158 -19.44 2.80 4.16
N VAL A 159 -18.19 2.63 4.60
CA VAL A 159 -17.86 1.76 5.74
C VAL A 159 -18.01 2.51 7.06
N LEU A 160 -17.56 3.77 7.12
CA LEU A 160 -17.67 4.67 8.27
C LEU A 160 -18.21 6.04 7.83
N GLN A 161 -19.52 6.23 7.88
CA GLN A 161 -20.18 7.41 7.30
C GLN A 161 -20.18 8.64 8.21
N SER A 162 -19.98 8.44 9.51
CA SER A 162 -20.12 9.49 10.51
C SER A 162 -19.17 9.26 11.69
N GLU A 163 -18.91 10.33 12.43
CA GLU A 163 -18.16 10.26 13.69
C GLU A 163 -18.82 9.29 14.68
N GLN A 164 -20.15 9.25 14.75
CA GLN A 164 -20.87 8.38 15.68
C GLN A 164 -20.66 6.90 15.32
N GLU A 165 -20.78 6.55 14.04
CA GLU A 165 -20.52 5.18 13.57
C GLU A 165 -19.07 4.76 13.80
N ALA A 166 -18.12 5.68 13.54
CA ALA A 166 -16.71 5.45 13.85
C ALA A 166 -16.49 5.24 15.36
N ALA A 167 -17.11 6.06 16.22
CA ALA A 167 -16.93 5.98 17.68
C ALA A 167 -17.39 4.65 18.28
N PHE A 168 -18.40 4.00 17.69
CA PHE A 168 -18.85 2.67 18.11
C PHE A 168 -18.02 1.55 17.51
N SER A 169 -17.36 1.78 16.38
CA SER A 169 -16.64 0.77 15.63
C SER A 169 -15.22 0.53 16.16
N GLU A 170 -14.60 -0.55 15.70
CA GLU A 170 -13.23 -0.92 16.06
C GLU A 170 -12.50 -1.50 14.86
N ILE A 171 -11.16 -1.45 14.90
CA ILE A 171 -10.29 -2.14 13.95
C ILE A 171 -9.61 -3.33 14.64
N GLU A 172 -9.64 -4.49 14.00
CA GLU A 172 -9.03 -5.73 14.43
C GLU A 172 -7.79 -6.02 13.57
N LEU A 173 -6.62 -5.97 14.20
CA LEU A 173 -5.33 -6.31 13.62
C LEU A 173 -4.93 -7.74 14.00
N ASP A 174 -4.04 -8.33 13.21
CA ASP A 174 -3.65 -9.75 13.31
C ASP A 174 -4.83 -10.73 13.27
N PHE A 175 -6.01 -10.32 12.79
CA PHE A 175 -7.10 -11.24 12.45
C PHE A 175 -6.78 -11.97 11.13
N GLU A 176 -5.86 -12.92 11.20
CA GLU A 176 -5.31 -13.64 10.05
C GLU A 176 -4.95 -15.08 10.45
N VAL A 177 -4.83 -15.96 9.45
CA VAL A 177 -4.48 -17.37 9.67
C VAL A 177 -2.95 -17.52 9.74
N ASP A 178 -2.46 -18.22 10.76
CA ASP A 178 -1.04 -18.54 10.93
C ASP A 178 -0.58 -19.73 10.07
N LEU A 179 0.71 -20.07 10.16
CA LEU A 179 1.31 -21.17 9.40
C LEU A 179 0.75 -22.56 9.78
N LEU A 180 0.06 -22.69 10.92
CA LEU A 180 -0.57 -23.92 11.39
C LEU A 180 -2.05 -23.98 11.02
N GLY A 181 -2.60 -22.94 10.39
CA GLY A 181 -4.01 -22.87 10.03
C GLY A 181 -4.92 -22.31 11.12
N HIS A 182 -4.37 -21.76 12.21
CA HIS A 182 -5.16 -21.16 13.28
C HIS A 182 -5.28 -19.65 13.12
N VAL A 183 -6.38 -19.08 13.57
CA VAL A 183 -6.50 -17.61 13.66
C VAL A 183 -5.54 -17.11 14.74
N ARG A 184 -4.67 -16.16 14.38
CA ARG A 184 -3.75 -15.50 15.31
C ARG A 184 -4.51 -14.74 16.38
N GLN A 185 -3.84 -14.46 17.50
CA GLN A 185 -4.40 -13.58 18.53
C GLN A 185 -4.65 -12.19 17.94
N THR A 186 -5.93 -11.87 17.78
CA THR A 186 -6.38 -10.57 17.28
C THR A 186 -6.15 -9.49 18.32
N VAL A 187 -5.69 -8.32 17.87
CA VAL A 187 -5.57 -7.11 18.69
C VAL A 187 -6.55 -6.08 18.17
N THR A 188 -7.39 -5.58 19.06
CA THR A 188 -8.49 -4.68 18.72
C THR A 188 -8.18 -3.26 19.20
N PHE A 189 -8.49 -2.27 18.38
CA PHE A 189 -8.37 -0.85 18.73
C PHE A 189 -9.67 -0.12 18.48
N GLU A 190 -10.08 0.72 19.43
CA GLU A 190 -11.18 1.67 19.25
C GLU A 190 -10.77 2.82 18.33
N LEU A 191 -11.74 3.35 17.59
CA LEU A 191 -11.54 4.53 16.76
C LEU A 191 -11.76 5.81 17.58
N ASP A 192 -11.11 6.88 17.18
CA ASP A 192 -11.15 8.19 17.83
C ASP A 192 -11.54 9.31 16.84
N PRO A 193 -12.83 9.36 16.45
CA PRO A 193 -13.30 10.40 15.55
C PRO A 193 -13.21 11.79 16.17
N THR A 194 -13.21 11.91 17.50
CA THR A 194 -13.08 13.20 18.19
C THR A 194 -11.70 13.81 18.00
N ARG A 195 -10.65 12.99 17.98
CA ARG A 195 -9.28 13.41 17.72
C ARG A 195 -9.04 13.70 16.23
N PHE A 196 -9.56 12.84 15.35
CA PHE A 196 -9.53 13.08 13.91
C PHE A 196 -10.62 12.30 13.20
N PHE A 197 -11.42 13.01 12.41
CA PHE A 197 -12.36 12.41 11.46
C PHE A 197 -12.46 13.32 10.24
N HIS A 198 -12.20 12.77 9.06
CA HIS A 198 -12.41 13.44 7.79
C HIS A 198 -13.00 12.45 6.80
N THR A 199 -14.12 12.80 6.18
CA THR A 199 -14.84 11.90 5.27
C THR A 199 -15.29 12.64 4.02
N ASN A 200 -15.24 11.95 2.89
CA ASN A 200 -15.67 12.47 1.59
C ASN A 200 -16.48 11.41 0.85
N SER A 201 -17.78 11.65 0.69
CA SER A 201 -18.69 10.73 0.02
C SER A 201 -18.52 10.68 -1.51
N ASN A 202 -17.95 11.72 -2.13
CA ASN A 202 -17.71 11.75 -3.59
C ASN A 202 -16.50 10.90 -3.99
N LEU A 203 -15.48 10.86 -3.12
CA LEU A 203 -14.30 10.02 -3.26
C LEU A 203 -14.42 8.70 -2.49
N ASP A 204 -15.51 8.53 -1.75
CA ASP A 204 -15.82 7.37 -0.92
C ASP A 204 -14.69 6.96 0.03
N PHE A 205 -14.18 7.90 0.81
CA PHE A 205 -13.18 7.60 1.84
C PHE A 205 -13.51 8.25 3.19
N THR A 206 -13.04 7.61 4.25
CA THR A 206 -13.02 8.11 5.62
C THR A 206 -11.64 7.88 6.22
N MET A 207 -11.08 8.94 6.78
CA MET A 207 -9.86 8.91 7.58
C MET A 207 -10.19 9.21 9.02
N VAL A 208 -9.70 8.38 9.94
CA VAL A 208 -10.05 8.46 11.37
C VAL A 208 -8.85 8.11 12.24
N ALA A 209 -8.70 8.77 13.38
CA ALA A 209 -7.67 8.43 14.34
C ALA A 209 -8.01 7.12 15.08
N VAL A 210 -6.98 6.45 15.60
CA VAL A 210 -7.13 5.21 16.37
C VAL A 210 -6.54 5.39 17.76
N LYS A 211 -7.25 4.91 18.78
CA LYS A 211 -6.80 4.99 20.19
C LYS A 211 -5.77 3.92 20.48
N PRO A 212 -4.81 4.17 21.40
CA PRO A 212 -4.04 3.11 22.03
C PRO A 212 -4.95 2.14 22.80
N ASN A 213 -4.63 0.85 22.74
CA ASN A 213 -5.31 -0.15 23.56
C ASN A 213 -4.59 -0.23 24.91
N ARG A 214 -5.14 0.45 25.91
CA ARG A 214 -4.54 0.54 27.25
C ARG A 214 -4.59 -0.80 28.00
N ASP A 215 -5.63 -1.59 27.79
CA ASP A 215 -5.80 -2.88 28.47
C ASP A 215 -4.74 -3.90 28.06
N LEU A 216 -4.36 -3.89 26.78
CA LEU A 216 -3.31 -4.73 26.23
C LEU A 216 -1.93 -4.05 26.25
N GLY A 217 -1.85 -2.77 26.63
CA GLY A 217 -0.62 -1.98 26.58
C GLY A 217 -0.04 -1.85 25.17
N ARG A 218 -0.90 -1.76 24.15
CA ARG A 218 -0.51 -1.73 22.73
C ARG A 218 -0.80 -0.38 22.09
N GLU A 219 0.07 0.02 21.18
CA GLU A 219 0.00 1.24 20.40
C GLU A 219 -0.21 0.93 18.91
N PRO A 220 -1.08 1.66 18.17
CA PRO A 220 -1.36 1.38 16.76
C PRO A 220 -0.11 1.35 15.87
N ARG A 221 0.84 2.26 16.14
CA ARG A 221 2.12 2.38 15.40
C ARG A 221 2.96 1.10 15.36
N GLU A 222 2.74 0.14 16.26
CA GLU A 222 3.45 -1.14 16.28
C GLU A 222 3.17 -2.01 15.05
N TRP A 223 2.03 -1.79 14.38
CA TRP A 223 1.66 -2.48 13.15
C TRP A 223 2.17 -1.78 11.88
N GLY A 224 2.82 -0.62 12.02
CA GLY A 224 3.29 0.17 10.89
C GLY A 224 2.13 0.83 10.14
N TRP A 225 2.44 1.38 8.96
CA TRP A 225 1.48 2.08 8.10
C TRP A 225 1.91 1.99 6.63
N SER A 226 0.94 2.16 5.73
CA SER A 226 1.18 2.27 4.29
C SER A 226 1.05 3.72 3.88
N ARG A 227 2.18 4.35 3.53
CA ARG A 227 2.20 5.76 3.11
C ARG A 227 1.34 5.94 1.86
N LEU A 228 0.55 7.01 1.84
CA LEU A 228 -0.19 7.41 0.64
C LEU A 228 0.77 8.16 -0.30
N PRO A 229 1.01 7.63 -1.51
CA PRO A 229 1.95 8.26 -2.43
C PRO A 229 1.34 9.52 -3.08
N GLU A 230 2.24 10.43 -3.45
CA GLU A 230 1.90 11.63 -4.22
C GLU A 230 2.38 11.54 -5.66
N GLY A 231 1.81 12.38 -6.51
CA GLY A 231 2.22 12.56 -7.90
C GLY A 231 1.62 11.56 -8.88
N GLU A 232 2.06 11.68 -10.12
CA GLU A 232 1.59 10.88 -11.26
C GLU A 232 2.42 9.59 -11.42
N GLY A 233 2.04 8.77 -12.41
CA GLY A 233 2.79 7.56 -12.76
C GLY A 233 2.71 6.43 -11.72
N LEU A 234 1.69 6.44 -10.85
CA LEU A 234 1.48 5.42 -9.82
C LEU A 234 1.31 4.01 -10.39
N ILE A 235 0.57 3.93 -11.49
CA ILE A 235 0.18 2.69 -12.14
C ILE A 235 -0.23 3.01 -13.59
N VAL A 236 -0.10 2.05 -14.50
CA VAL A 236 -0.58 2.14 -15.90
C VAL A 236 -1.47 0.95 -16.26
N LYS A 237 -2.23 1.04 -17.36
CA LYS A 237 -3.09 -0.06 -17.83
C LYS A 237 -2.25 -1.30 -18.17
N GLY A 238 -2.76 -2.47 -17.79
CA GLY A 238 -2.09 -3.75 -18.00
C GLY A 238 -1.16 -4.20 -16.86
N GLU A 239 -0.72 -3.29 -15.99
CA GLU A 239 0.04 -3.64 -14.78
C GLU A 239 -0.81 -4.44 -13.79
N SER A 240 -0.13 -5.21 -12.93
CA SER A 240 -0.74 -5.95 -11.85
C SER A 240 -0.90 -5.11 -10.58
N VAL A 241 -1.92 -5.43 -9.79
CA VAL A 241 -2.19 -4.81 -8.49
C VAL A 241 -2.40 -5.86 -7.41
N SER A 242 -1.92 -5.63 -6.20
CA SER A 242 -2.17 -6.53 -5.07
C SER A 242 -3.16 -5.92 -4.10
N ILE A 243 -4.09 -6.72 -3.58
CA ILE A 243 -5.07 -6.25 -2.59
C ILE A 243 -5.00 -7.13 -1.34
N ILE A 244 -4.84 -6.48 -0.19
CA ILE A 244 -4.85 -7.12 1.13
C ILE A 244 -6.15 -6.72 1.81
N GLN A 245 -6.95 -7.69 2.22
CA GLN A 245 -8.38 -7.48 2.47
C GLN A 245 -8.98 -8.48 3.47
N HIS A 246 -10.18 -8.15 3.96
CA HIS A 246 -11.04 -9.03 4.76
C HIS A 246 -12.34 -9.40 4.02
N PRO A 247 -12.27 -10.28 2.99
CA PRO A 247 -13.42 -10.67 2.21
C PRO A 247 -14.41 -11.47 3.07
N ASN A 248 -15.70 -11.18 2.92
CA ASN A 248 -16.80 -11.63 3.78
C ASN A 248 -16.60 -11.34 5.28
N GLY A 249 -15.70 -10.41 5.61
CA GLY A 249 -15.26 -10.19 6.98
C GLY A 249 -14.44 -11.35 7.54
N GLU A 250 -13.91 -12.24 6.72
CA GLU A 250 -13.08 -13.36 7.15
C GLU A 250 -11.67 -12.90 7.55
N ALA A 251 -10.86 -13.88 8.00
CA ALA A 251 -9.46 -13.66 8.29
C ALA A 251 -8.75 -13.05 7.06
N LYS A 252 -7.73 -12.22 7.31
CA LYS A 252 -7.01 -11.45 6.28
C LYS A 252 -6.54 -12.34 5.14
N GLN A 253 -6.78 -11.90 3.93
CA GLN A 253 -6.41 -12.57 2.69
C GLN A 253 -5.72 -11.59 1.74
N ILE A 254 -4.99 -12.14 0.77
CA ILE A 254 -4.35 -11.37 -0.28
C ILE A 254 -4.70 -11.94 -1.66
N ALA A 255 -5.07 -11.07 -2.60
CA ALA A 255 -5.18 -11.45 -4.01
C ALA A 255 -3.93 -10.99 -4.78
N LEU A 256 -3.19 -11.97 -5.31
CA LEU A 256 -1.91 -11.80 -6.04
C LEU A 256 -1.96 -12.28 -7.50
N ARG A 257 -3.06 -12.92 -7.91
CA ARG A 257 -3.21 -13.54 -9.23
C ARG A 257 -4.46 -13.00 -9.90
N GLU A 258 -4.46 -13.00 -11.23
CA GLU A 258 -5.58 -12.49 -12.04
C GLU A 258 -6.01 -11.05 -11.67
N ASN A 259 -5.00 -10.24 -11.33
CA ASN A 259 -5.12 -8.99 -10.60
C ASN A 259 -4.62 -7.79 -11.43
N ARG A 260 -5.36 -7.38 -12.46
CA ARG A 260 -4.86 -6.50 -13.54
C ARG A 260 -5.62 -5.19 -13.64
N VAL A 261 -4.91 -4.08 -13.87
CA VAL A 261 -5.52 -2.80 -14.25
C VAL A 261 -6.09 -2.88 -15.66
N VAL A 262 -7.39 -2.62 -15.80
CA VAL A 262 -8.10 -2.66 -17.07
C VAL A 262 -8.41 -1.27 -17.63
N ASP A 263 -8.55 -0.25 -16.78
CA ASP A 263 -8.75 1.13 -17.22
C ASP A 263 -8.33 2.12 -16.11
N LEU A 264 -7.99 3.34 -16.50
CA LEU A 264 -7.66 4.44 -15.61
C LEU A 264 -8.50 5.66 -16.01
N LEU A 265 -9.23 6.21 -15.05
CA LEU A 265 -10.09 7.39 -15.17
C LEU A 265 -9.46 8.53 -14.35
N ASP A 266 -10.00 9.75 -14.44
CA ASP A 266 -9.44 10.92 -13.75
C ASP A 266 -9.20 10.70 -12.25
N ARG A 267 -10.11 10.00 -11.55
CA ARG A 267 -10.06 9.79 -10.10
C ARG A 267 -10.10 8.32 -9.67
N PHE A 268 -10.28 7.41 -10.62
CA PHE A 268 -10.60 6.02 -10.33
C PHE A 268 -9.76 5.08 -11.19
N ALA A 269 -9.40 3.93 -10.62
CA ALA A 269 -8.83 2.81 -11.35
C ALA A 269 -9.86 1.69 -11.48
N HIS A 270 -9.98 1.10 -12.67
CA HIS A 270 -10.69 -0.16 -12.88
C HIS A 270 -9.68 -1.30 -12.98
N TYR A 271 -9.92 -2.37 -12.25
CA TYR A 271 -9.05 -3.54 -12.25
C TYR A 271 -9.83 -4.85 -12.04
N SER A 272 -9.34 -5.95 -12.60
CA SER A 272 -9.80 -7.29 -12.26
C SER A 272 -9.04 -7.76 -11.03
N THR A 273 -9.71 -8.28 -10.01
CA THR A 273 -9.12 -9.02 -8.88
C THR A 273 -10.25 -9.68 -8.09
N ASP A 274 -9.95 -10.73 -7.36
CA ASP A 274 -10.94 -11.36 -6.48
C ASP A 274 -11.22 -10.47 -5.26
N THR A 275 -12.49 -10.14 -5.05
CA THR A 275 -13.00 -9.39 -3.89
C THR A 275 -14.36 -9.95 -3.48
N ALA A 276 -14.74 -9.69 -2.23
CA ALA A 276 -16.06 -10.04 -1.70
C ALA A 276 -16.58 -8.92 -0.78
N PRO A 277 -17.87 -8.91 -0.38
CA PRO A 277 -18.37 -7.98 0.63
C PRO A 277 -17.42 -7.91 1.84
N GLY A 278 -17.12 -6.73 2.38
CA GLY A 278 -16.09 -6.57 3.43
C GLY A 278 -14.70 -6.20 2.93
N SER A 279 -14.43 -6.38 1.64
CA SER A 279 -13.19 -5.88 1.00
C SER A 279 -13.17 -4.37 0.84
N SER A 280 -14.33 -3.69 0.95
CA SER A 280 -14.42 -2.23 0.96
C SER A 280 -13.45 -1.60 1.96
N GLY A 281 -12.65 -0.67 1.48
CA GLY A 281 -11.66 0.07 2.25
C GLY A 281 -10.27 -0.58 2.22
N SER A 282 -10.09 -1.66 1.46
CA SER A 282 -8.81 -2.32 1.30
C SER A 282 -7.83 -1.47 0.47
N PRO A 283 -6.54 -1.45 0.84
CA PRO A 283 -5.50 -0.87 0.01
C PRO A 283 -5.26 -1.73 -1.24
N VAL A 284 -5.18 -1.06 -2.38
CA VAL A 284 -4.73 -1.62 -3.66
C VAL A 284 -3.30 -1.15 -3.89
N TYR A 285 -2.36 -2.08 -4.03
CA TYR A 285 -0.94 -1.83 -4.17
C TYR A 285 -0.47 -2.06 -5.60
N ASN A 286 0.53 -1.31 -6.08
CA ASN A 286 1.34 -1.70 -7.23
C ASN A 286 2.45 -2.70 -6.82
N ASP A 287 3.28 -3.13 -7.77
CA ASP A 287 4.36 -4.09 -7.51
C ASP A 287 5.50 -3.54 -6.61
N GLN A 288 5.55 -2.21 -6.43
CA GLN A 288 6.48 -1.54 -5.52
C GLN A 288 5.91 -1.44 -4.09
N TRP A 289 4.73 -2.01 -3.84
CA TRP A 289 3.98 -1.90 -2.59
C TRP A 289 3.56 -0.46 -2.22
N GLU A 290 3.39 0.39 -3.23
CA GLU A 290 2.80 1.71 -3.07
C GLU A 290 1.27 1.61 -3.15
N VAL A 291 0.55 2.29 -2.25
CA VAL A 291 -0.93 2.29 -2.28
C VAL A 291 -1.39 3.13 -3.46
N VAL A 292 -1.87 2.49 -4.52
CA VAL A 292 -2.35 3.18 -5.72
C VAL A 292 -3.81 3.60 -5.59
N ALA A 293 -4.64 2.77 -4.97
CA ALA A 293 -6.06 3.04 -4.83
C ALA A 293 -6.65 2.48 -3.53
N LEU A 294 -7.78 3.04 -3.13
CA LEU A 294 -8.65 2.53 -2.08
C LEU A 294 -9.82 1.78 -2.73
N HIS A 295 -9.92 0.47 -2.53
CA HIS A 295 -11.00 -0.34 -3.09
C HIS A 295 -12.34 0.08 -2.48
N HIS A 296 -13.37 0.28 -3.31
CA HIS A 296 -14.68 0.74 -2.82
C HIS A 296 -15.90 0.06 -3.45
N SER A 297 -15.77 -0.52 -4.65
CA SER A 297 -16.92 -1.01 -5.39
C SER A 297 -16.54 -1.97 -6.52
N GLY A 298 -17.55 -2.58 -7.12
CA GLY A 298 -17.43 -3.45 -8.27
C GLY A 298 -18.47 -3.15 -9.33
N VAL A 299 -18.22 -3.67 -10.53
CA VAL A 299 -19.12 -3.58 -11.68
C VAL A 299 -19.80 -4.93 -11.86
N PRO A 300 -21.13 -5.04 -11.71
CA PRO A 300 -21.84 -6.28 -11.92
C PRO A 300 -22.00 -6.58 -13.41
N ALA A 301 -21.99 -7.86 -13.77
CA ALA A 301 -22.48 -8.32 -15.07
C ALA A 301 -23.99 -8.11 -15.14
N ARG A 302 -24.51 -7.66 -16.28
CA ARG A 302 -25.94 -7.59 -16.55
C ARG A 302 -26.33 -8.36 -17.81
N ASN A 303 -27.56 -8.84 -17.86
CA ASN A 303 -28.13 -9.45 -19.08
C ASN A 303 -28.65 -8.36 -20.05
N GLY A 304 -29.16 -8.78 -21.22
CA GLY A 304 -29.73 -7.86 -22.22
C GLY A 304 -30.95 -7.06 -21.77
N GLU A 305 -31.58 -7.43 -20.65
CA GLU A 305 -32.68 -6.69 -20.02
C GLU A 305 -32.20 -5.69 -18.97
N GLY A 306 -30.88 -5.58 -18.75
CA GLY A 306 -30.28 -4.74 -17.72
C GLY A 306 -30.41 -5.28 -16.30
N LYS A 307 -30.76 -6.56 -16.10
CA LYS A 307 -30.77 -7.19 -14.77
C LYS A 307 -29.37 -7.68 -14.40
N ILE A 308 -28.96 -7.44 -13.14
CA ILE A 308 -27.72 -7.99 -12.58
C ILE A 308 -27.75 -9.51 -12.70
N LEU A 309 -26.63 -10.11 -13.07
CA LEU A 309 -26.46 -11.56 -13.14
C LEU A 309 -25.80 -12.07 -11.87
N ALA A 310 -26.28 -13.22 -11.39
CA ALA A 310 -25.59 -14.01 -10.40
C ALA A 310 -24.48 -14.85 -11.05
N VAL A 311 -23.55 -15.38 -10.24
CA VAL A 311 -22.42 -16.21 -10.69
C VAL A 311 -22.85 -17.45 -11.50
N ASN A 312 -24.08 -17.94 -11.29
CA ASN A 312 -24.67 -19.05 -12.05
C ASN A 312 -25.31 -18.61 -13.40
N GLY A 313 -25.21 -17.34 -13.78
CA GLY A 313 -25.75 -16.79 -15.02
C GLY A 313 -27.24 -16.44 -14.99
N GLN A 314 -27.95 -16.65 -13.88
CA GLN A 314 -29.35 -16.25 -13.72
C GLN A 314 -29.47 -14.80 -13.26
N PRO A 315 -30.62 -14.12 -13.46
CA PRO A 315 -30.87 -12.82 -12.85
C PRO A 315 -30.73 -12.90 -11.32
N TRP A 316 -29.93 -11.99 -10.76
CA TRP A 316 -29.72 -11.85 -9.32
C TRP A 316 -30.94 -11.21 -8.66
N SER A 317 -31.25 -11.65 -7.43
CA SER A 317 -32.21 -10.99 -6.54
C SER A 317 -31.55 -10.69 -5.18
N ALA A 318 -32.08 -9.71 -4.45
CA ALA A 318 -31.53 -9.28 -3.16
C ALA A 318 -31.41 -10.44 -2.14
N GLU A 319 -32.34 -11.39 -2.19
CA GLU A 319 -32.37 -12.58 -1.32
C GLU A 319 -31.18 -13.52 -1.52
N MET A 320 -30.56 -13.51 -2.71
CA MET A 320 -29.37 -14.32 -2.99
C MET A 320 -28.13 -13.81 -2.25
N GLY A 321 -28.16 -12.57 -1.76
CA GLY A 321 -27.00 -11.90 -1.18
C GLY A 321 -26.02 -11.40 -2.24
N THR A 322 -25.24 -10.38 -1.87
CA THR A 322 -24.30 -9.69 -2.77
C THR A 322 -23.11 -10.57 -3.17
N HIS A 323 -22.74 -11.55 -2.34
CA HIS A 323 -21.70 -12.54 -2.64
C HIS A 323 -22.03 -13.43 -3.87
N ARG A 324 -23.28 -13.46 -4.32
CA ARG A 324 -23.70 -14.19 -5.53
C ARG A 324 -23.67 -13.36 -6.80
N ILE A 325 -23.40 -12.06 -6.72
CA ILE A 325 -23.31 -11.18 -7.89
C ILE A 325 -22.10 -11.61 -8.73
N LYS A 326 -22.30 -11.72 -10.05
CA LYS A 326 -21.21 -11.91 -11.00
C LYS A 326 -20.54 -10.56 -11.26
N TRP A 327 -19.36 -10.34 -10.69
CA TRP A 327 -18.57 -9.12 -10.93
C TRP A 327 -17.73 -9.25 -12.20
N VAL A 328 -17.57 -8.14 -12.95
CA VAL A 328 -16.73 -8.09 -14.16
C VAL A 328 -15.50 -7.20 -14.01
N ALA A 329 -15.52 -6.28 -13.04
CA ALA A 329 -14.41 -5.41 -12.69
C ALA A 329 -14.60 -4.87 -11.27
N ASN A 330 -13.50 -4.42 -10.67
CA ASN A 330 -13.48 -3.65 -9.44
C ASN A 330 -13.17 -2.18 -9.78
N GLU A 331 -13.52 -1.29 -8.86
CA GLU A 331 -13.11 0.11 -8.88
C GLU A 331 -12.47 0.48 -7.55
N GLY A 332 -11.50 1.39 -7.60
CA GLY A 332 -10.99 2.08 -6.43
C GLY A 332 -10.69 3.53 -6.75
N VAL A 333 -10.81 4.41 -5.76
CA VAL A 333 -10.39 5.81 -5.87
C VAL A 333 -8.87 5.89 -5.76
N PHE A 334 -8.23 6.73 -6.57
CA PHE A 334 -6.78 6.93 -6.45
C PHE A 334 -6.41 7.54 -5.10
N CYS A 335 -5.38 6.99 -4.46
CA CYS A 335 -4.89 7.54 -3.19
C CYS A 335 -4.30 8.94 -3.33
N SER A 336 -3.82 9.32 -4.53
CA SER A 336 -3.41 10.71 -4.82
C SER A 336 -4.57 11.69 -4.67
N GLU A 337 -5.79 11.31 -5.06
CA GLU A 337 -6.99 12.15 -4.88
C GLU A 337 -7.37 12.30 -3.41
N VAL A 338 -7.23 11.22 -2.62
CA VAL A 338 -7.41 11.25 -1.16
C VAL A 338 -6.40 12.22 -0.52
N VAL A 339 -5.14 12.19 -0.96
CA VAL A 339 -4.10 13.11 -0.47
C VAL A 339 -4.41 14.57 -0.87
N LEU A 340 -4.88 14.81 -2.09
CA LEU A 340 -5.27 16.16 -2.53
C LEU A 340 -6.45 16.70 -1.71
N ASP A 341 -7.43 15.85 -1.40
CA ASP A 341 -8.59 16.22 -0.58
C ASP A 341 -8.16 16.57 0.85
N ILE A 342 -7.35 15.73 1.51
CA ILE A 342 -6.93 15.95 2.90
C ILE A 342 -6.02 17.18 3.05
N LYS A 343 -5.22 17.51 2.03
CA LYS A 343 -4.41 18.74 2.00
C LYS A 343 -5.28 19.99 2.00
N ARG A 344 -6.44 19.93 1.37
CA ARG A 344 -7.39 21.05 1.25
C ARG A 344 -8.40 21.11 2.39
N ALA A 345 -8.47 20.08 3.23
CA ALA A 345 -9.40 20.00 4.34
C ALA A 345 -9.20 21.15 5.34
N GLU A 346 -10.31 21.74 5.77
CA GLU A 346 -10.34 22.72 6.86
C GLU A 346 -10.26 21.99 8.20
N LEU A 347 -9.09 22.03 8.82
CA LEU A 347 -8.79 21.29 10.05
C LEU A 347 -8.44 22.24 11.20
N ASN A 348 -8.79 21.84 12.43
CA ASN A 348 -8.35 22.53 13.62
C ASN A 348 -6.83 22.30 13.87
N THR A 349 -6.26 22.98 14.86
CA THR A 349 -4.80 22.93 15.12
C THR A 349 -4.29 21.52 15.43
N GLU A 350 -5.04 20.72 16.17
CA GLU A 350 -4.65 19.34 16.50
C GLU A 350 -4.75 18.43 15.27
N GLN A 351 -5.85 18.51 14.54
CA GLN A 351 -6.07 17.74 13.32
C GLN A 351 -5.02 18.08 12.24
N LYS A 352 -4.62 19.35 12.12
CA LYS A 352 -3.53 19.76 11.22
C LYS A 352 -2.22 19.02 11.53
N LYS A 353 -1.87 18.81 12.81
CA LYS A 353 -0.67 18.05 13.18
C LYS A 353 -0.74 16.61 12.71
N LEU A 354 -1.91 15.97 12.81
CA LEU A 354 -2.09 14.58 12.37
C LEU A 354 -2.07 14.45 10.84
N ARG A 355 -2.66 15.42 10.13
CA ARG A 355 -2.50 15.52 8.67
C ARG A 355 -1.04 15.73 8.29
N ASP A 356 -0.33 16.62 8.98
CA ASP A 356 1.06 16.91 8.64
C ASP A 356 1.97 15.71 8.96
N GLU A 357 1.67 14.92 10.01
CA GLU A 357 2.29 13.60 10.26
C GLU A 357 2.05 12.67 9.08
N LEU A 358 0.81 12.49 8.63
CA LEU A 358 0.47 11.67 7.46
C LEU A 358 1.27 12.06 6.20
N LEU A 359 1.43 13.36 5.95
CA LEU A 359 2.08 13.86 4.73
C LEU A 359 3.62 13.77 4.79
N SER A 360 4.19 13.83 5.99
CA SER A 360 5.65 13.85 6.20
C SER A 360 6.23 12.50 6.59
N VAL A 361 5.39 11.54 7.00
CA VAL A 361 5.87 10.25 7.50
C VAL A 361 6.58 9.46 6.39
N GLY A 362 7.76 8.93 6.74
CA GLY A 362 8.49 7.98 5.91
C GLY A 362 7.83 6.60 5.93
N ASN A 363 8.49 5.62 5.29
CA ASN A 363 8.07 4.22 5.41
C ASN A 363 8.24 3.77 6.87
N PRO A 364 7.34 2.90 7.39
CA PRO A 364 7.54 2.33 8.71
C PRO A 364 8.87 1.56 8.75
N PRO A 365 9.60 1.60 9.89
CA PRO A 365 10.82 0.82 10.04
C PRO A 365 10.52 -0.66 9.81
N LEU A 366 11.39 -1.34 9.06
CA LEU A 366 11.28 -2.78 8.82
C LEU A 366 11.61 -3.53 10.13
N PRO A 367 10.69 -4.35 10.67
CA PRO A 367 10.94 -5.12 11.87
C PRO A 367 12.17 -6.03 11.67
N GLY A 368 13.19 -5.86 12.51
CA GLY A 368 14.38 -6.72 12.51
C GLY A 368 15.44 -6.39 11.44
N ILE A 369 15.26 -5.35 10.62
CA ILE A 369 16.28 -4.89 9.66
C ILE A 369 16.80 -3.52 10.11
N ILE A 370 18.06 -3.47 10.54
CA ILE A 370 18.78 -2.21 10.73
C ILE A 370 19.18 -1.72 9.33
N VAL A 371 18.45 -0.74 8.79
CA VAL A 371 18.89 -0.04 7.58
C VAL A 371 20.03 0.88 8.02
N PRO A 372 21.27 0.72 7.50
CA PRO A 372 22.33 1.69 7.74
C PRO A 372 21.85 3.07 7.26
N ASP A 373 22.11 4.12 8.03
CA ASP A 373 21.77 5.49 7.67
C ASP A 373 22.55 5.89 6.41
N ILE A 374 21.98 5.65 5.23
CA ILE A 374 22.51 6.17 3.97
C ILE A 374 22.12 7.64 3.96
N GLN A 375 23.01 8.49 4.47
CA GLN A 375 22.90 9.94 4.34
C GLN A 375 22.51 10.27 2.91
N GLN A 376 21.36 10.96 2.75
CA GLN A 376 20.94 11.52 1.47
C GLN A 376 22.14 12.27 0.86
N PRO A 377 22.44 12.06 -0.45
CA PRO A 377 23.53 12.78 -1.08
C PRO A 377 23.26 14.28 -0.96
N GLN A 378 24.05 14.97 -0.13
CA GLN A 378 23.98 16.40 -0.02
C GLN A 378 24.32 17.00 -1.39
N SER A 379 23.42 17.85 -1.90
CA SER A 379 23.69 18.68 -3.08
C SER A 379 25.04 19.37 -2.90
N PRO A 380 25.95 19.32 -3.89
CA PRO A 380 27.26 19.91 -3.72
C PRO A 380 27.11 21.42 -3.53
N ALA A 381 27.48 21.89 -2.34
CA ALA A 381 27.61 23.30 -2.05
C ALA A 381 28.63 23.92 -3.02
N SER A 382 28.26 25.04 -3.65
CA SER A 382 29.10 25.82 -4.53
C SER A 382 30.40 26.22 -3.81
N ALA A 383 31.50 25.52 -4.12
CA ALA A 383 32.82 25.84 -3.60
C ALA A 383 33.45 26.96 -4.44
N THR A 384 33.31 28.19 -3.98
CA THR A 384 34.14 29.31 -4.44
C THR A 384 35.30 29.48 -3.47
N GLN A 385 36.43 28.79 -3.70
CA GLN A 385 37.75 29.22 -3.23
C GLN A 385 38.88 28.37 -3.86
N PRO A 386 40.04 28.97 -4.21
CA PRO A 386 41.09 28.30 -4.98
C PRO A 386 42.02 27.46 -4.09
N ALA A 387 42.45 26.32 -4.63
CA ALA A 387 43.25 25.30 -3.97
C ALA A 387 44.66 25.78 -3.53
N PRO A 388 45.15 25.40 -2.33
CA PRO A 388 46.55 25.54 -1.98
C PRO A 388 47.39 24.37 -2.53
N LYS A 389 48.65 24.68 -2.87
CA LYS A 389 49.62 23.78 -3.53
C LYS A 389 50.00 22.55 -2.67
N PRO A 390 50.39 21.41 -3.29
CA PRO A 390 50.64 20.16 -2.59
C PRO A 390 51.95 20.18 -1.80
N VAL A 391 51.88 19.84 -0.51
CA VAL A 391 53.03 19.52 0.33
C VAL A 391 53.23 18.00 0.31
N ARG A 392 54.46 17.57 0.05
CA ARG A 392 54.89 16.16 -0.08
C ARG A 392 54.73 15.42 1.26
N PRO A 393 54.03 14.27 1.33
CA PRO A 393 53.94 13.49 2.57
C PRO A 393 55.24 12.72 2.85
N LYS A 394 55.61 12.62 4.14
CA LYS A 394 56.67 11.75 4.66
C LYS A 394 56.22 10.28 4.56
N PRO A 395 57.14 9.32 4.37
CA PRO A 395 56.78 7.91 4.21
C PRO A 395 56.25 7.31 5.53
N ASN A 396 55.10 6.65 5.46
CA ASN A 396 54.56 5.81 6.53
C ASN A 396 55.38 4.52 6.68
N PRO A 397 55.48 3.95 7.90
CA PRO A 397 56.17 2.68 8.12
C PRO A 397 55.41 1.51 7.49
N VAL A 398 56.18 0.57 6.95
CA VAL A 398 55.76 -0.67 6.27
C VAL A 398 54.87 -1.53 7.19
N PRO A 399 53.76 -2.13 6.70
CA PRO A 399 52.97 -3.08 7.49
C PRO A 399 53.72 -4.41 7.66
N PRO A 400 53.64 -5.09 8.82
CA PRO A 400 54.25 -6.40 8.98
C PRO A 400 53.54 -7.45 8.11
N ARG A 401 54.35 -8.32 7.50
CA ARG A 401 53.94 -9.44 6.66
C ARG A 401 53.06 -10.44 7.41
N HIS A 402 52.09 -11.00 6.70
CA HIS A 402 51.31 -12.18 7.09
C HIS A 402 52.24 -13.38 7.34
N VAL A 403 52.02 -14.05 8.48
CA VAL A 403 52.49 -15.41 8.74
C VAL A 403 51.26 -16.24 9.07
N GLU A 404 50.91 -17.16 8.17
CA GLU A 404 49.95 -18.21 8.45
C GLU A 404 50.62 -19.28 9.32
N SER A 405 50.07 -19.54 10.50
CA SER A 405 50.31 -20.75 11.26
C SER A 405 48.97 -21.25 11.81
N GLY A 406 48.72 -22.54 11.66
CA GLY A 406 47.40 -23.16 11.69
C GLY A 406 46.49 -22.84 12.88
N ASN A 407 45.19 -22.81 12.56
CA ASN A 407 44.02 -22.77 13.44
C ASN A 407 43.64 -21.47 14.17
N SER A 408 44.15 -20.29 13.77
CA SER A 408 43.46 -19.03 14.13
C SER A 408 43.59 -17.97 13.05
N VAL A 409 42.48 -17.28 12.78
CA VAL A 409 42.44 -16.09 11.91
C VAL A 409 42.16 -14.88 12.80
N THR A 410 43.03 -13.88 12.73
CA THR A 410 42.87 -12.62 13.48
C THR A 410 42.40 -11.53 12.53
N TRP A 411 41.24 -10.92 12.82
CA TRP A 411 40.77 -9.73 12.12
C TRP A 411 40.90 -8.50 13.04
N THR A 412 41.34 -7.39 12.47
CA THR A 412 41.27 -6.08 13.12
C THR A 412 39.99 -5.39 12.67
N ILE A 413 38.98 -5.37 13.54
CA ILE A 413 37.69 -4.71 13.29
C ILE A 413 37.65 -3.45 14.16
N PRO A 414 37.44 -2.25 13.58
CA PRO A 414 37.22 -1.05 14.38
C PRO A 414 35.86 -1.16 15.09
N LEU A 415 35.89 -1.25 16.42
CA LEU A 415 34.69 -1.29 17.27
C LEU A 415 34.51 0.05 17.98
N GLN A 416 33.28 0.54 18.00
CA GLN A 416 32.89 1.67 18.83
C GLN A 416 31.91 1.17 19.90
N VAL A 417 32.31 1.28 21.17
CA VAL A 417 31.52 0.84 22.33
C VAL A 417 31.07 2.06 23.10
N THR A 418 29.75 2.21 23.27
CA THR A 418 29.16 3.27 24.10
C THR A 418 28.57 2.64 25.35
N LEU A 419 29.04 3.08 26.52
CA LEU A 419 28.59 2.64 27.82
C LEU A 419 27.88 3.79 28.54
N ASN A 420 26.59 3.63 28.83
CA ASN A 420 25.84 4.57 29.65
C ASN A 420 25.83 4.07 31.10
N VAL A 421 26.54 4.78 31.97
CA VAL A 421 26.54 4.52 33.41
C VAL A 421 25.49 5.41 34.07
N PRO A 422 24.50 4.88 34.79
CA PRO A 422 23.57 5.70 35.56
C PRO A 422 24.31 6.39 36.71
N SER A 423 24.17 7.71 36.85
CA SER A 423 24.67 8.43 38.02
C SER A 423 23.82 8.07 39.23
N SER A 424 24.37 7.25 40.14
CA SER A 424 23.80 7.02 41.46
C SER A 424 23.84 8.31 42.27
N GLY A 425 22.66 8.78 42.70
CA GLY A 425 22.50 9.94 43.57
C GLY A 425 23.27 9.80 44.88
N THR A 426 23.90 10.88 45.30
CA THR A 426 24.50 11.01 46.63
C THR A 426 23.54 11.80 47.51
N ASP A 427 22.67 11.08 48.22
CA ASP A 427 22.07 11.57 49.47
C ASP A 427 23.15 11.53 50.55
N ALA A 428 23.76 12.68 50.83
CA ALA A 428 24.61 12.86 51.99
C ALA A 428 23.74 13.26 53.20
N ASN A 429 23.21 12.27 53.89
CA ASN A 429 22.69 12.43 55.25
C ASN A 429 23.89 12.38 56.22
N ARG A 430 24.20 13.50 56.88
CA ARG A 430 25.22 13.58 57.95
C ARG A 430 24.52 14.02 59.24
N GLN A 431 24.25 13.06 60.11
CA GLN A 431 23.93 13.31 61.51
C GLN A 431 25.23 13.67 62.26
N THR A 432 25.22 14.84 62.89
CA THR A 432 25.61 15.07 64.30
C THR A 432 24.84 16.26 64.80
#